data_AF-G0JRZ2-F1
#
_entry.id   AF-G0JRZ2-F1
#
_cell.length_a   1.000
_cell.length_b   1.000
_cell.length_c   1.000
_cell.angle_alpha   90.00
_cell.angle_beta   90.00
_cell.angle_gamma   90.00
#
_symmetry.space_group_name_H-M   'P 1'
#
loop_
_entity.id
_entity.type
_entity.pdbx_description
1 polymer ?
#
loop_
_entity_poly.entity_id
_entity_poly.type
_entity_poly.pdbx_seq_one_letter_code
_entity_poly.pdbx_strand_id
1 'polypeptide(L)'
;MHTLNTRRFSLLALVAVSITGGDALAQDGPSFNCAQAKSAAKKTICGDTNLAARDRQVSAIYASRLKEVRTDMGARHTAMKRQKNFLKQRNLCGTDSACIEDLYITRFFDLTNCIIITSSKEAIPQSPTTLTGSAPPKIEPTPLPDWKLNPSRGAMTLSGQGRTLLKDIETLRLKPYDDQTGKEINKWVEGATIGYGHLISQSDWDLYKNGITTEEAKQTFSRDLAPFIAEVNKDIKVPLKQNEFDALVIISYNIGASNFSKSSVVKLINDPKSKTSYTSLDSAWKSWNKSQGKVSFGLINRRASEWNIYSQGIYQGW
;
A
#
# COMPACT_ATOMS: atom_id res chain seq x y z
N MET A 1 -46.81 23.16 -62.41
CA MET A 1 -46.24 22.79 -63.71
C MET A 1 -44.86 23.40 -63.82
N HIS A 2 -43.79 22.60 -63.68
CA HIS A 2 -42.64 22.58 -64.58
C HIS A 2 -41.64 21.52 -64.10
N THR A 3 -41.17 20.77 -65.08
CA THR A 3 -40.43 19.52 -65.09
C THR A 3 -38.95 19.66 -64.70
N LEU A 4 -38.49 18.70 -63.91
CA LEU A 4 -37.26 17.89 -64.01
C LEU A 4 -36.08 18.48 -64.82
N ASN A 5 -34.91 18.57 -64.15
CA ASN A 5 -33.61 18.45 -64.81
C ASN A 5 -32.74 17.41 -64.09
N THR A 6 -31.91 16.75 -64.90
CA THR A 6 -31.43 15.39 -64.80
C THR A 6 -29.98 15.22 -64.30
N ARG A 7 -29.70 14.01 -63.81
CA ARG A 7 -28.43 13.26 -63.78
C ARG A 7 -27.39 13.65 -62.72
N ARG A 8 -27.08 12.69 -61.84
CA ARG A 8 -26.02 11.67 -62.08
C ARG A 8 -26.11 10.53 -61.06
N PHE A 9 -26.11 9.30 -61.59
CA PHE A 9 -25.89 8.06 -60.86
C PHE A 9 -24.43 7.98 -60.42
N SER A 10 -24.20 7.62 -59.15
CA SER A 10 -23.01 6.87 -58.73
C SER A 10 -23.44 5.86 -57.66
N LEU A 11 -23.39 4.58 -58.02
CA LEU A 11 -23.35 3.49 -57.05
C LEU A 11 -22.07 3.60 -56.23
N LEU A 12 -22.20 3.60 -54.90
CA LEU A 12 -21.17 3.09 -54.01
C LEU A 12 -21.85 2.25 -52.93
N ALA A 13 -21.56 0.95 -52.99
CA ALA A 13 -21.81 0.00 -51.93
C ALA A 13 -20.74 0.15 -50.81
N LEU A 14 -20.92 -0.60 -49.72
CA LEU A 14 -20.03 -0.81 -48.55
C LEU A 14 -20.06 0.31 -47.49
N VAL A 15 -20.17 0.08 -46.17
CA VAL A 15 -20.22 -1.10 -45.29
C VAL A 15 -21.04 -0.69 -44.06
N ALA A 16 -21.96 -1.53 -43.60
CA ALA A 16 -22.47 -1.43 -42.24
C ALA A 16 -21.34 -1.84 -41.28
N VAL A 17 -20.68 -0.87 -40.66
CA VAL A 17 -19.71 -1.14 -39.59
C VAL A 17 -20.51 -1.54 -38.36
N SER A 18 -20.74 -2.84 -38.21
CA SER A 18 -21.11 -3.45 -36.94
C SER A 18 -19.94 -3.21 -35.99
N ILE A 19 -20.05 -2.19 -35.14
CA ILE A 19 -19.18 -2.05 -33.98
C ILE A 19 -19.60 -3.15 -33.01
N THR A 20 -19.07 -4.35 -33.21
CA THR A 20 -18.94 -5.32 -32.12
C THR A 20 -17.89 -4.74 -31.18
N GLY A 21 -18.33 -3.87 -30.28
CA GLY A 21 -17.59 -3.55 -29.08
C GLY A 21 -17.51 -4.84 -28.29
N GLY A 22 -16.44 -5.61 -28.50
CA GLY A 22 -16.14 -6.76 -27.68
C GLY A 22 -16.00 -6.27 -26.24
N ASP A 23 -16.86 -6.79 -25.37
CA ASP A 23 -16.71 -6.67 -23.94
C ASP A 23 -15.27 -7.04 -23.59
N ALA A 24 -14.55 -6.09 -22.98
CA ALA A 24 -13.28 -6.38 -22.35
C ALA A 24 -13.57 -7.30 -21.15
N LEU A 25 -13.65 -8.61 -21.41
CA LEU A 25 -13.73 -9.63 -20.39
C LEU A 25 -12.55 -9.41 -19.44
N ALA A 26 -12.84 -9.30 -18.15
CA ALA A 26 -11.83 -9.29 -17.11
C ALA A 26 -10.88 -10.47 -17.36
N GLN A 27 -9.58 -10.19 -17.42
CA GLN A 27 -8.60 -11.24 -17.66
C GLN A 27 -8.57 -12.15 -16.43
N ASP A 28 -9.29 -13.28 -16.48
CA ASP A 28 -9.49 -14.20 -15.34
C ASP A 28 -8.24 -15.02 -14.97
N GLY A 29 -7.19 -14.97 -15.79
CA GLY A 29 -5.95 -15.75 -15.60
C GLY A 29 -4.68 -14.92 -15.35
N PRO A 30 -3.56 -15.56 -14.97
CA PRO A 30 -2.26 -14.91 -14.82
C PRO A 30 -1.75 -14.33 -16.15
N SER A 31 -0.59 -13.66 -16.12
CA SER A 31 0.06 -13.07 -17.31
C SER A 31 0.59 -14.09 -18.32
N PHE A 32 0.40 -15.39 -18.06
CA PHE A 32 0.80 -16.50 -18.94
C PHE A 32 -0.38 -17.43 -19.21
N ASN A 33 -0.30 -18.19 -20.31
CA ASN A 33 -1.33 -19.15 -20.68
C ASN A 33 -1.32 -20.37 -19.75
N CYS A 34 -2.42 -20.57 -19.00
CA CYS A 34 -2.59 -21.69 -18.09
C CYS A 34 -2.58 -23.06 -18.76
N ALA A 35 -3.04 -23.17 -20.02
CA ALA A 35 -2.95 -24.41 -20.77
C ALA A 35 -1.51 -24.85 -21.05
N GLN A 36 -0.54 -23.92 -20.97
CA GLN A 36 0.88 -24.18 -21.18
C GLN A 36 1.68 -24.28 -19.87
N ALA A 37 1.01 -24.32 -18.72
CA ALA A 37 1.63 -24.37 -17.40
C ALA A 37 2.26 -25.74 -17.10
N LYS A 38 3.59 -25.82 -17.19
CA LYS A 38 4.36 -27.06 -16.92
C LYS A 38 4.77 -27.25 -15.46
N SER A 39 5.03 -26.19 -14.71
CA SER A 39 5.46 -26.29 -13.30
C SER A 39 4.28 -26.31 -12.33
N ALA A 40 4.45 -26.99 -11.20
CA ALA A 40 3.46 -27.03 -10.12
C ALA A 40 3.03 -25.62 -9.68
N ALA A 41 3.99 -24.71 -9.48
CA ALA A 41 3.70 -23.31 -9.14
C ALA A 41 2.82 -22.61 -10.17
N LYS A 42 3.08 -22.79 -11.47
CA LYS A 42 2.25 -22.18 -12.51
C LYS A 42 0.83 -22.72 -12.49
N LYS A 43 0.65 -24.01 -12.19
CA LYS A 43 -0.69 -24.61 -12.05
C LYS A 43 -1.40 -24.08 -10.82
N THR A 44 -0.71 -23.91 -9.68
CA THR A 44 -1.24 -23.27 -8.47
C THR A 44 -1.70 -21.85 -8.75
N ILE A 45 -0.89 -21.04 -9.44
CA ILE A 45 -1.24 -19.67 -9.82
C ILE A 45 -2.47 -19.63 -10.74
N CYS A 46 -2.63 -20.61 -11.62
CA CYS A 46 -3.81 -20.71 -12.49
C CYS A 46 -5.10 -21.07 -11.74
N GLY A 47 -5.00 -21.76 -10.59
CA GLY A 47 -6.13 -22.15 -9.76
C GLY A 47 -6.51 -21.12 -8.69
N ASP A 48 -5.71 -20.07 -8.51
CA ASP A 48 -5.91 -19.05 -7.48
C ASP A 48 -6.02 -17.66 -8.13
N THR A 49 -7.20 -17.05 -8.00
CA THR A 49 -7.50 -15.75 -8.62
C THR A 49 -6.66 -14.60 -8.05
N ASN A 50 -6.26 -14.68 -6.78
CA ASN A 50 -5.42 -13.67 -6.12
C ASN A 50 -3.98 -13.78 -6.60
N LEU A 51 -3.43 -15.00 -6.66
CA LEU A 51 -2.09 -15.23 -7.22
C LEU A 51 -2.03 -14.89 -8.71
N ALA A 52 -3.08 -15.19 -9.48
CA ALA A 52 -3.20 -14.79 -10.88
C ALA A 52 -3.18 -13.26 -11.04
N ALA A 53 -3.90 -12.53 -10.18
CA ALA A 53 -3.88 -11.07 -10.18
C ALA A 53 -2.49 -10.51 -9.84
N ARG A 54 -1.80 -11.06 -8.82
CA ARG A 54 -0.43 -10.68 -8.44
C ARG A 54 0.58 -10.96 -9.56
N ASP A 55 0.44 -12.08 -10.27
CA ASP A 55 1.28 -12.40 -11.43
C ASP A 55 1.12 -11.33 -12.54
N ARG A 56 -0.12 -10.91 -12.83
CA ARG A 56 -0.39 -9.81 -13.78
C ARG A 56 0.27 -8.50 -13.33
N GLN A 57 0.20 -8.18 -12.04
CA GLN A 57 0.82 -6.97 -11.47
C GLN A 57 2.34 -6.96 -11.64
N VAL A 58 3.02 -8.04 -11.25
CA VAL A 58 4.48 -8.19 -11.38
C VAL A 58 4.92 -8.16 -12.85
N SER A 59 4.15 -8.79 -13.74
CA SER A 59 4.45 -8.81 -15.18
C SER A 59 4.31 -7.43 -15.81
N ALA A 60 3.24 -6.69 -15.46
CA ALA A 60 2.99 -5.34 -15.97
C ALA A 60 4.09 -4.36 -15.56
N ILE A 61 4.50 -4.36 -14.29
CA ILE A 61 5.55 -3.45 -13.82
C ILE A 61 6.92 -3.83 -14.38
N TYR A 62 7.22 -5.13 -14.51
CA TYR A 62 8.44 -5.58 -15.19
C TYR A 62 8.51 -5.07 -16.64
N ALA A 63 7.38 -5.14 -17.38
CA ALA A 63 7.30 -4.60 -18.72
C ALA A 63 7.51 -3.08 -18.77
N SER A 64 7.00 -2.33 -17.77
CA SER A 64 7.28 -0.89 -17.64
C SER A 64 8.77 -0.62 -17.44
N ARG A 65 9.42 -1.32 -16.51
CA ARG A 65 10.86 -1.17 -16.24
C ARG A 65 11.71 -1.46 -17.46
N LEU A 66 11.37 -2.49 -18.24
CA LEU A 66 12.07 -2.77 -19.50
C LEU A 66 11.95 -1.64 -20.54
N LYS A 67 10.86 -0.86 -20.52
CA LYS A 67 10.71 0.32 -21.39
C LYS A 67 11.56 1.48 -20.91
N GLU A 68 11.65 1.68 -19.60
CA GLU A 68 12.48 2.74 -18.99
C GLU A 68 13.96 2.55 -19.29
N VAL A 69 14.46 1.31 -19.18
CA VAL A 69 15.87 0.99 -19.48
C VAL A 69 16.11 0.61 -20.94
N ARG A 70 15.19 0.94 -21.86
CA ARG A 70 15.25 0.51 -23.27
C ARG A 70 16.56 0.90 -23.97
N THR A 71 17.11 2.06 -23.63
CA THR A 71 18.33 2.62 -24.23
C THR A 71 19.62 2.24 -23.49
N ASP A 72 19.52 1.70 -22.27
CA ASP A 72 20.67 1.21 -21.50
C ASP A 72 20.72 -0.33 -21.57
N MET A 73 21.60 -0.83 -22.44
CA MET A 73 21.74 -2.27 -22.70
C MET A 73 22.23 -3.07 -21.48
N GLY A 74 23.08 -2.48 -20.63
CA GLY A 74 23.61 -3.14 -19.44
C GLY A 74 22.55 -3.28 -18.34
N ALA A 75 21.83 -2.19 -18.10
CA ALA A 75 20.65 -2.15 -17.23
C ALA A 75 19.57 -3.14 -17.71
N ARG A 76 19.26 -3.12 -19.00
CA ARG A 76 18.27 -4.02 -19.62
C ARG A 76 18.66 -5.48 -19.46
N HIS A 77 19.91 -5.84 -19.74
CA HIS A 77 20.40 -7.21 -19.54
C HIS A 77 20.28 -7.66 -18.09
N THR A 78 20.65 -6.79 -17.15
CA THR A 78 20.55 -7.05 -15.71
C THR A 78 19.10 -7.27 -15.27
N ALA A 79 18.17 -6.42 -15.72
CA ALA A 79 16.74 -6.57 -15.45
C ALA A 79 16.18 -7.90 -15.97
N MET A 80 16.57 -8.32 -17.18
CA MET A 80 16.19 -9.61 -17.77
C MET A 80 16.76 -10.80 -17.00
N LYS A 81 18.03 -10.73 -16.58
CA LYS A 81 18.67 -11.77 -15.76
C LYS A 81 17.96 -11.94 -14.41
N ARG A 82 17.64 -10.83 -13.74
CA ARG A 82 16.91 -10.84 -12.47
C ARG A 82 15.51 -11.41 -12.61
N GLN A 83 14.78 -11.02 -13.67
CA GLN A 83 13.47 -11.60 -13.95
C GLN A 83 13.52 -13.12 -14.15
N LYS A 84 14.52 -13.61 -14.89
CA LYS A 84 14.71 -15.06 -15.08
C LYS A 84 14.95 -15.78 -13.75
N ASN A 85 15.74 -15.19 -12.85
CA ASN A 85 16.01 -15.76 -11.53
C ASN A 85 14.76 -15.78 -10.65
N PHE A 86 13.99 -14.69 -10.63
CA PHE A 86 12.70 -14.65 -9.94
C PHE A 86 11.76 -15.77 -10.42
N LEU A 87 11.63 -15.96 -11.74
CA LEU A 87 10.78 -17.02 -12.29
C LEU A 87 11.25 -18.44 -11.89
N LYS A 88 12.55 -18.64 -11.69
CA LYS A 88 13.09 -19.89 -11.16
C LYS A 88 12.69 -20.08 -9.70
N GLN A 89 12.90 -19.07 -8.85
CA GLN A 89 12.52 -19.10 -7.44
C GLN A 89 11.03 -19.37 -7.26
N ARG A 90 10.18 -18.73 -8.07
CA ARG A 90 8.73 -18.98 -8.06
C ARG A 90 8.40 -20.44 -8.33
N ASN A 91 9.08 -21.06 -9.30
CA ASN A 91 8.84 -22.47 -9.60
C ASN A 91 9.31 -23.40 -8.49
N LEU A 92 10.29 -23.00 -7.66
CA LEU A 92 10.75 -23.78 -6.49
C LEU A 92 9.70 -23.82 -5.37
N CYS A 93 8.80 -22.84 -5.27
CA CYS A 93 7.70 -22.87 -4.30
C CYS A 93 6.72 -24.04 -4.52
N GLY A 94 6.76 -24.74 -5.66
CA GLY A 94 5.89 -25.88 -5.89
C GLY A 94 4.40 -25.50 -5.79
N THR A 95 3.64 -26.16 -4.93
CA THR A 95 2.21 -25.85 -4.69
C THR A 95 1.96 -24.93 -3.50
N ASP A 96 3.00 -24.44 -2.82
CA ASP A 96 2.88 -23.56 -1.66
C ASP A 96 2.43 -22.15 -2.09
N SER A 97 1.16 -21.85 -1.82
CA SER A 97 0.55 -20.57 -2.21
C SER A 97 1.08 -19.39 -1.39
N ALA A 98 1.47 -19.61 -0.13
CA ALA A 98 2.05 -18.56 0.71
C ALA A 98 3.47 -18.20 0.21
N CYS A 99 4.30 -19.19 -0.12
CA CYS A 99 5.60 -18.96 -0.75
C CYS A 99 5.48 -18.18 -2.07
N ILE A 100 4.51 -18.54 -2.92
CA ILE A 100 4.28 -17.83 -4.20
C ILE A 100 3.80 -16.40 -3.95
N GLU A 101 2.89 -16.20 -2.99
CA GLU A 101 2.39 -14.88 -2.61
C GLU A 101 3.52 -13.98 -2.09
N ASP A 102 4.32 -14.46 -1.13
CA ASP A 102 5.46 -13.74 -0.56
C ASP A 102 6.49 -13.37 -1.63
N LEU A 103 6.77 -14.29 -2.56
CA LEU A 103 7.69 -14.04 -3.65
C LEU A 103 7.13 -13.00 -4.65
N TYR A 104 5.83 -13.03 -4.94
CA TYR A 104 5.22 -12.00 -5.78
C TYR A 104 5.21 -10.63 -5.12
N ILE A 105 4.91 -10.57 -3.82
CA ILE A 105 4.98 -9.34 -3.02
C ILE A 105 6.39 -8.79 -3.06
N THR A 106 7.39 -9.62 -2.75
CA THR A 106 8.81 -9.23 -2.76
C THR A 106 9.25 -8.72 -4.13
N ARG A 107 8.89 -9.44 -5.21
CA ARG A 107 9.27 -9.05 -6.56
C ARG A 107 8.57 -7.78 -7.03
N PHE A 108 7.31 -7.59 -6.64
CA PHE A 108 6.59 -6.35 -6.91
C PHE A 108 7.35 -5.16 -6.30
N PHE A 109 7.77 -5.25 -5.04
CA PHE A 109 8.56 -4.21 -4.38
C PHE A 109 9.93 -3.95 -5.01
N ASP A 110 10.67 -5.00 -5.38
CA ASP A 110 11.95 -4.87 -6.09
C ASP A 110 11.79 -4.18 -7.47
N LEU A 111 10.62 -4.33 -8.10
CA LEU A 111 10.32 -3.63 -9.36
C LEU A 111 9.76 -2.22 -9.15
N THR A 112 9.03 -1.93 -8.06
CA THR A 112 8.52 -0.58 -7.77
C THR A 112 9.62 0.35 -7.25
N ASN A 113 10.57 -0.16 -6.48
CA ASN A 113 11.62 0.65 -5.86
C ASN A 113 12.79 0.85 -6.84
N CYS A 114 13.17 2.11 -7.11
CA CYS A 114 14.21 2.49 -8.07
C CYS A 114 15.65 2.14 -7.64
N ILE A 115 15.82 1.36 -6.58
CA ILE A 115 17.14 0.96 -6.08
C ILE A 115 17.52 -0.33 -6.83
N ILE A 116 18.70 -0.32 -7.44
CA ILE A 116 19.34 -1.42 -8.17
C ILE A 116 18.96 -1.60 -9.66
N ILE A 117 19.08 -0.54 -10.46
CA ILE A 117 19.52 -0.72 -11.86
C ILE A 117 20.80 0.09 -12.20
N THR A 118 21.44 0.74 -11.23
CA THR A 118 22.71 1.42 -11.47
C THR A 118 23.80 0.97 -10.50
N SER A 119 24.95 0.61 -11.08
CA SER A 119 26.25 0.33 -10.47
C SER A 119 26.50 -1.08 -9.93
N SER A 120 27.07 -1.90 -10.82
CA SER A 120 28.19 -2.77 -10.46
C SER A 120 29.37 -1.90 -10.01
N LYS A 121 29.51 -1.71 -8.69
CA LYS A 121 30.71 -1.37 -7.91
C LYS A 121 30.28 -0.55 -6.70
N GLU A 122 29.99 -1.22 -5.60
CA GLU A 122 30.55 -0.81 -4.30
C GLU A 122 30.43 -1.96 -3.31
N ALA A 123 31.50 -2.08 -2.53
CA ALA A 123 31.81 -3.20 -1.69
C ALA A 123 30.92 -3.27 -0.45
N ILE A 124 30.83 -4.49 0.07
CA ILE A 124 30.33 -4.86 1.38
C ILE A 124 30.81 -3.84 2.44
N PRO A 125 29.92 -3.20 3.22
CA PRO A 125 30.34 -2.56 4.46
C PRO A 125 30.76 -3.67 5.42
N GLN A 126 32.07 -3.73 5.64
CA GLN A 126 32.71 -4.61 6.59
C GLN A 126 32.20 -4.35 8.01
N SER A 127 32.21 -5.43 8.80
CA SER A 127 31.99 -5.41 10.24
C SER A 127 32.78 -4.30 10.96
N PRO A 128 32.27 -3.74 12.06
CA PRO A 128 32.96 -2.65 12.75
C PRO A 128 34.18 -3.16 13.52
N THR A 129 35.36 -2.62 13.19
CA THR A 129 36.55 -2.71 14.03
C THR A 129 36.48 -1.62 15.11
N THR A 130 36.52 -2.12 16.34
CA THR A 130 36.90 -1.55 17.64
C THR A 130 37.53 -0.15 17.65
N LEU A 131 36.90 0.78 18.36
CA LEU A 131 37.57 1.89 19.05
C LEU A 131 37.24 1.81 20.54
N THR A 132 38.30 1.77 21.33
CA THR A 132 38.37 1.67 22.79
C THR A 132 38.09 3.01 23.47
N GLY A 133 37.30 3.02 24.55
CA GLY A 133 37.32 4.14 25.51
C GLY A 133 36.08 4.34 26.39
N SER A 134 36.12 3.76 27.60
CA SER A 134 35.31 4.03 28.82
C SER A 134 33.82 3.61 28.86
N ALA A 135 33.47 2.84 29.90
CA ALA A 135 32.22 2.10 30.08
C ALA A 135 31.25 2.73 31.09
N PRO A 136 29.92 2.63 30.86
CA PRO A 136 28.88 2.63 31.89
C PRO A 136 28.33 1.20 32.16
N PRO A 137 27.56 0.96 33.25
CA PRO A 137 27.54 -0.30 33.97
C PRO A 137 26.71 -1.41 33.31
N LYS A 138 27.13 -2.66 33.56
CA LYS A 138 26.41 -3.90 33.23
C LYS A 138 25.09 -3.98 34.01
N ILE A 139 24.00 -4.30 33.32
CA ILE A 139 22.76 -4.80 33.92
C ILE A 139 22.66 -6.28 33.57
N GLU A 140 22.72 -7.13 34.59
CA GLU A 140 22.50 -8.58 34.47
C GLU A 140 21.01 -8.91 34.31
N PRO A 141 20.67 -10.00 33.60
CA PRO A 141 19.27 -10.42 33.43
C PRO A 141 18.70 -10.96 34.74
N THR A 142 17.64 -10.32 35.24
CA THR A 142 16.87 -10.77 36.41
C THR A 142 15.79 -11.79 35.99
N PRO A 143 15.44 -12.74 36.88
CA PRO A 143 14.59 -13.87 36.53
C PRO A 143 13.12 -13.49 36.40
N LEU A 144 12.42 -14.18 35.50
CA LEU A 144 10.99 -14.04 35.21
C LEU A 144 10.13 -14.23 36.47
N PRO A 145 9.19 -13.31 36.78
CA PRO A 145 8.23 -13.52 37.84
C PRO A 145 7.00 -14.31 37.38
N ASP A 146 6.59 -15.20 38.29
CA ASP A 146 5.42 -16.06 38.31
C ASP A 146 4.11 -15.35 37.91
N TRP A 147 3.35 -15.97 37.02
CA TRP A 147 2.21 -15.38 36.31
C TRP A 147 0.91 -15.60 37.08
N LYS A 148 0.54 -14.65 37.95
CA LYS A 148 -0.86 -14.49 38.37
C LYS A 148 -1.30 -13.05 38.14
N LEU A 149 -2.10 -12.88 37.09
CA LEU A 149 -2.95 -11.75 36.69
C LEU A 149 -2.82 -10.42 37.47
N ASN A 150 -2.42 -9.32 36.80
CA ASN A 150 -2.71 -7.95 37.29
C ASN A 150 -2.81 -6.90 36.13
N PRO A 151 -3.69 -5.89 36.20
CA PRO A 151 -4.01 -4.95 35.12
C PRO A 151 -3.32 -3.59 35.29
N SER A 152 -2.36 -3.26 34.41
CA SER A 152 -1.93 -1.87 34.16
C SER A 152 -1.13 -1.81 32.86
N ARG A 153 -1.79 -1.60 31.71
CA ARG A 153 -1.07 -1.16 30.51
C ARG A 153 -0.81 0.34 30.64
N GLY A 154 0.46 0.75 30.59
CA GLY A 154 0.77 2.13 30.23
C GLY A 154 0.22 2.41 28.83
N ALA A 155 -0.39 3.58 28.62
CA ALA A 155 -0.89 3.97 27.31
C ALA A 155 0.26 3.95 26.28
N MET A 156 0.05 3.30 25.14
CA MET A 156 1.01 3.25 24.05
C MET A 156 0.92 4.52 23.19
N THR A 157 1.99 4.87 22.50
CA THR A 157 2.03 6.02 21.58
C THR A 157 2.59 5.59 20.23
N LEU A 158 2.26 6.32 19.16
CA LEU A 158 2.80 6.04 17.82
C LEU A 158 4.32 6.23 17.83
N SER A 159 5.07 5.20 17.40
CA SER A 159 6.53 5.23 17.40
C SER A 159 7.10 6.23 16.38
N GLY A 160 8.41 6.49 16.47
CA GLY A 160 9.12 7.29 15.47
C GLY A 160 9.04 6.70 14.06
N GLN A 161 9.08 5.37 13.91
CA GLN A 161 8.96 4.71 12.60
C GLN A 161 7.56 4.86 12.03
N GLY A 162 6.52 4.62 12.83
CA GLY A 162 5.13 4.84 12.43
C GLY A 162 4.85 6.29 12.03
N ARG A 163 5.39 7.26 12.78
CA ARG A 163 5.30 8.70 12.45
C ARG A 163 5.98 9.04 11.13
N THR A 164 7.18 8.51 10.90
CA THR A 164 7.91 8.75 9.64
C THR A 164 7.14 8.19 8.46
N LEU A 165 6.73 6.93 8.54
CA LEU A 165 5.97 6.29 7.47
C LEU A 165 4.66 7.04 7.18
N LEU A 166 3.90 7.41 8.21
CA LEU A 166 2.64 8.13 8.00
C LEU A 166 2.85 9.52 7.38
N LYS A 167 3.92 10.23 7.74
CA LYS A 167 4.28 11.50 7.06
C LYS A 167 4.67 11.29 5.60
N ASP A 168 5.39 10.21 5.29
CA ASP A 168 5.79 9.89 3.92
C ASP A 168 4.58 9.56 3.05
N ILE A 169 3.59 8.86 3.63
CA ILE A 169 2.31 8.54 2.99
C ILE A 169 1.50 9.81 2.71
N GLU A 170 1.32 10.67 3.71
CA GLU A 170 0.40 11.81 3.63
C GLU A 170 0.97 12.99 2.83
N THR A 171 2.23 12.91 2.36
CA THR A 171 2.94 13.89 1.50
C THR A 171 2.81 15.35 1.96
N LEU A 172 3.89 15.94 2.47
CA LEU A 172 3.87 17.33 2.98
C LEU A 172 3.42 18.37 1.93
N ARG A 173 2.41 19.17 2.27
CA ARG A 173 1.94 20.34 1.49
C ARG A 173 1.95 21.61 2.34
N LEU A 174 2.84 22.55 2.02
CA LEU A 174 2.98 23.81 2.78
C LEU A 174 1.95 24.88 2.39
N LYS A 175 1.22 24.67 1.30
CA LYS A 175 0.12 25.52 0.83
C LYS A 175 -1.19 24.73 0.85
N PRO A 176 -2.33 25.38 1.16
CA PRO A 176 -3.63 24.74 1.08
C PRO A 176 -3.89 24.16 -0.31
N TYR A 177 -4.50 22.98 -0.36
CA TYR A 177 -4.93 22.32 -1.59
C TYR A 177 -6.30 21.69 -1.42
N ASP A 178 -6.98 21.42 -2.52
CA ASP A 178 -8.22 20.65 -2.57
C ASP A 178 -7.88 19.15 -2.62
N ASP A 179 -8.34 18.36 -1.65
CA ASP A 179 -8.05 16.93 -1.55
C ASP A 179 -8.63 16.07 -2.67
N GLN A 180 -9.64 16.57 -3.39
CA GLN A 180 -10.25 15.88 -4.52
C GLN A 180 -9.45 16.09 -5.81
N THR A 181 -8.91 17.29 -6.00
CA THR A 181 -8.21 17.68 -7.24
C THR A 181 -6.69 17.71 -7.10
N GLY A 182 -6.18 17.74 -5.87
CA GLY A 182 -4.77 17.91 -5.55
C GLY A 182 -4.22 19.30 -5.87
N LYS A 183 -5.03 20.24 -6.32
CA LYS A 183 -4.60 21.58 -6.75
C LYS A 183 -4.52 22.53 -5.57
N GLU A 184 -3.52 23.42 -5.58
CA GLU A 184 -3.45 24.50 -4.60
C GLU A 184 -4.67 25.42 -4.73
N ILE A 185 -5.16 25.90 -3.58
CA ILE A 185 -6.35 26.74 -3.47
C ILE A 185 -6.02 28.06 -2.78
N ASN A 186 -6.68 29.13 -3.21
CA ASN A 186 -6.57 30.47 -2.61
C ASN A 186 -7.88 30.95 -1.96
N LYS A 187 -8.89 30.08 -1.93
CA LYS A 187 -10.18 30.24 -1.26
C LYS A 187 -10.54 28.92 -0.61
N TRP A 188 -11.28 28.98 0.49
CA TRP A 188 -11.78 27.78 1.13
C TRP A 188 -12.72 27.02 0.18
N VAL A 189 -12.57 25.70 0.16
CA VAL A 189 -13.46 24.74 -0.50
C VAL A 189 -13.69 23.56 0.44
N GLU A 190 -14.76 22.81 0.21
CA GLU A 190 -14.97 21.53 0.88
C GLU A 190 -13.84 20.55 0.47
N GLY A 191 -13.04 20.09 1.44
CA GLY A 191 -11.81 19.32 1.19
C GLY A 191 -10.50 20.14 1.26
N ALA A 192 -10.56 21.43 1.64
CA ALA A 192 -9.38 22.24 1.86
C ALA A 192 -8.42 21.57 2.86
N THR A 193 -7.21 21.24 2.43
CA THR A 193 -6.24 20.42 3.18
C THR A 193 -4.86 21.05 3.17
N ILE A 194 -4.05 20.84 4.22
CA ILE A 194 -2.67 21.34 4.34
C ILE A 194 -1.80 20.41 5.19
N GLY A 195 -0.48 20.60 5.15
CA GLY A 195 0.47 19.87 5.98
C GLY A 195 0.55 18.40 5.58
N TYR A 196 0.35 17.52 6.57
CA TYR A 196 0.27 16.08 6.38
C TYR A 196 -1.20 15.62 6.46
N GLY A 197 -2.04 16.10 5.55
CA GLY A 197 -3.46 15.71 5.47
C GLY A 197 -4.41 16.42 6.46
N HIS A 198 -4.03 17.58 7.01
CA HIS A 198 -4.90 18.35 7.92
C HIS A 198 -6.05 19.00 7.15
N LEU A 199 -7.29 18.59 7.43
CA LEU A 199 -8.50 19.21 6.87
C LEU A 199 -8.78 20.56 7.54
N ILE A 200 -8.79 21.62 6.75
CA ILE A 200 -9.05 22.99 7.17
C ILE A 200 -10.56 23.24 7.22
N SER A 201 -11.07 23.49 8.42
CA SER A 201 -12.46 23.96 8.60
C SER A 201 -12.64 25.36 8.00
N GLN A 202 -13.88 25.71 7.65
CA GLN A 202 -14.16 27.06 7.12
C GLN A 202 -13.79 28.16 8.12
N SER A 203 -13.97 27.92 9.43
CA SER A 203 -13.59 28.86 10.49
C SER A 203 -12.08 29.01 10.67
N ASP A 204 -11.31 27.98 10.31
CA ASP A 204 -9.84 28.00 10.44
C ASP A 204 -9.14 28.50 9.18
N TRP A 205 -9.88 28.79 8.10
CA TRP A 205 -9.30 29.19 6.81
C TRP A 205 -8.31 30.36 6.93
N ASP A 206 -8.64 31.37 7.74
CA ASP A 206 -7.77 32.54 7.93
C ASP A 206 -6.42 32.21 8.57
N LEU A 207 -6.33 31.11 9.34
CA LEU A 207 -5.08 30.64 9.94
C LEU A 207 -4.16 29.99 8.90
N TYR A 208 -4.73 29.35 7.87
CA TYR A 208 -3.99 28.48 6.94
C TYR A 208 -3.87 29.02 5.52
N LYS A 209 -4.68 30.00 5.11
CA LYS A 209 -4.76 30.51 3.73
C LYS A 209 -3.43 31.01 3.15
N ASN A 210 -2.50 31.42 4.01
CA ASN A 210 -1.18 31.91 3.61
C ASN A 210 -0.10 30.80 3.58
N GLY A 211 -0.46 29.57 3.92
CA GLY A 211 0.47 28.45 4.08
C GLY A 211 1.05 28.34 5.49
N ILE A 212 1.80 27.26 5.71
CA ILE A 212 2.46 26.95 6.98
C ILE A 212 3.93 26.58 6.74
N THR A 213 4.73 26.68 7.80
CA THR A 213 6.08 26.13 7.87
C THR A 213 6.07 24.61 8.08
N THR A 214 7.20 23.97 7.82
CA THR A 214 7.38 22.54 8.09
C THR A 214 7.18 22.22 9.58
N GLU A 215 7.60 23.12 10.47
CA GLU A 215 7.46 23.00 11.93
C GLU A 215 6.00 23.06 12.36
N GLU A 216 5.23 24.02 11.83
CA GLU A 216 3.78 24.12 12.03
C GLU A 216 3.04 22.89 11.47
N ALA A 217 3.49 22.35 10.33
CA ALA A 217 2.94 21.11 9.78
C ALA A 217 3.18 19.91 10.71
N LYS A 218 4.39 19.79 11.30
CA LYS A 218 4.70 18.73 12.28
C LYS A 218 3.88 18.85 13.56
N GLN A 219 3.66 20.07 14.04
CA GLN A 219 2.83 20.34 15.23
C GLN A 219 1.36 19.99 14.97
N THR A 220 0.82 20.46 13.84
CA THR A 220 -0.55 20.15 13.42
C THR A 220 -0.76 18.65 13.28
N PHE A 221 0.14 17.96 12.59
CA PHE A 221 0.11 16.50 12.46
C PHE A 221 0.13 15.77 13.81
N SER A 222 0.94 16.23 14.76
CA SER A 222 1.00 15.63 16.09
C SER A 222 -0.29 15.82 16.88
N ARG A 223 -0.96 16.97 16.74
CA ARG A 223 -2.27 17.25 17.34
C ARG A 223 -3.36 16.38 16.70
N ASP A 224 -3.37 16.27 15.38
CA ASP A 224 -4.36 15.50 14.64
C ASP A 224 -4.26 14.00 14.94
N LEU A 225 -3.06 13.50 15.27
CA LEU A 225 -2.86 12.10 15.67
C LEU A 225 -3.40 11.73 17.06
N ALA A 226 -3.45 12.69 17.98
CA ALA A 226 -3.83 12.46 19.37
C ALA A 226 -5.19 11.72 19.54
N PRO A 227 -6.29 12.09 18.86
CA PRO A 227 -7.55 11.37 18.97
C PRO A 227 -7.46 9.91 18.50
N PHE A 228 -6.67 9.61 17.48
CA PHE A 228 -6.51 8.23 16.99
C PHE A 228 -5.68 7.36 17.92
N ILE A 229 -4.61 7.92 18.52
CA ILE A 229 -3.82 7.26 19.56
C ILE A 229 -4.70 6.94 20.77
N ALA A 230 -5.52 7.91 21.21
CA ALA A 230 -6.45 7.72 22.31
C ALA A 230 -7.49 6.63 21.99
N GLU A 231 -8.04 6.64 20.77
CA GLU A 231 -9.04 5.65 20.34
C GLU A 231 -8.47 4.23 20.32
N VAL A 232 -7.25 4.01 19.80
CA VAL A 232 -6.62 2.68 19.78
C VAL A 232 -6.37 2.17 21.20
N ASN A 233 -5.84 3.02 22.09
CA ASN A 233 -5.66 2.66 23.51
C ASN A 233 -6.99 2.35 24.21
N LYS A 234 -8.05 3.09 23.86
CA LYS A 234 -9.39 2.88 24.40
C LYS A 234 -9.98 1.57 23.91
N ASP A 235 -9.91 1.27 22.62
CA ASP A 235 -10.68 0.19 22.01
C ASP A 235 -9.99 -1.17 22.04
N ILE A 236 -8.65 -1.22 22.06
CA ILE A 236 -7.92 -2.48 22.07
C ILE A 236 -7.66 -2.96 23.50
N LYS A 237 -8.29 -4.08 23.83
CA LYS A 237 -8.34 -4.67 25.17
C LYS A 237 -7.31 -5.79 25.37
N VAL A 238 -6.61 -6.24 24.32
CA VAL A 238 -5.55 -7.26 24.37
C VAL A 238 -4.15 -6.66 24.22
N PRO A 239 -3.08 -7.27 24.78
CA PRO A 239 -1.74 -6.70 24.70
C PRO A 239 -1.27 -6.61 23.24
N LEU A 240 -0.58 -5.52 22.92
CA LEU A 240 -0.05 -5.27 21.59
C LEU A 240 1.47 -5.09 21.65
N LYS A 241 2.15 -5.53 20.61
CA LYS A 241 3.51 -5.08 20.27
C LYS A 241 3.46 -3.66 19.71
N GLN A 242 4.59 -2.96 19.75
CA GLN A 242 4.66 -1.58 19.25
C GLN A 242 4.26 -1.46 17.77
N ASN A 243 4.66 -2.40 16.93
CA ASN A 243 4.31 -2.40 15.50
C ASN A 243 2.82 -2.65 15.25
N GLU A 244 2.19 -3.51 16.04
CA GLU A 244 0.75 -3.74 15.96
C GLU A 244 -0.01 -2.46 16.35
N PHE A 245 0.41 -1.79 17.42
CA PHE A 245 -0.15 -0.50 17.83
C PHE A 245 0.02 0.58 16.75
N ASP A 246 1.21 0.69 16.17
CA ASP A 246 1.51 1.67 15.12
C ASP A 246 0.61 1.44 13.90
N ALA A 247 0.49 0.19 13.44
CA ALA A 247 -0.39 -0.16 12.33
C ALA A 247 -1.85 0.21 12.60
N LEU A 248 -2.33 -0.01 13.83
CA LEU A 248 -3.69 0.31 14.27
C LEU A 248 -3.95 1.83 14.29
N VAL A 249 -2.99 2.63 14.73
CA VAL A 249 -3.10 4.09 14.65
C VAL A 249 -3.14 4.55 13.19
N ILE A 250 -2.32 3.96 12.31
CA ILE A 250 -2.27 4.32 10.89
C ILE A 250 -3.59 3.98 10.16
N ILE A 251 -4.17 2.79 10.38
CA ILE A 251 -5.49 2.45 9.82
C ILE A 251 -6.57 3.36 10.41
N SER A 252 -6.55 3.61 11.73
CA SER A 252 -7.52 4.47 12.41
C SER A 252 -7.50 5.89 11.87
N TYR A 253 -6.31 6.43 11.60
CA TYR A 253 -6.13 7.74 10.96
C TYR A 253 -6.79 7.78 9.58
N ASN A 254 -6.63 6.74 8.77
CA ASN A 254 -7.18 6.72 7.41
C ASN A 254 -8.69 6.51 7.34
N ILE A 255 -9.22 5.58 8.13
CA ILE A 255 -10.65 5.22 8.05
C ILE A 255 -11.50 6.07 9.00
N GLY A 256 -10.88 6.78 9.94
CA GLY A 256 -11.54 7.56 10.98
C GLY A 256 -11.76 6.77 12.26
N ALA A 257 -11.66 7.45 13.41
CA ALA A 257 -11.78 6.84 14.74
C ALA A 257 -13.11 6.09 14.94
N SER A 258 -14.25 6.66 14.49
CA SER A 258 -15.56 6.00 14.64
C SER A 258 -15.67 4.69 13.83
N ASN A 259 -15.14 4.69 12.61
CA ASN A 259 -15.12 3.52 11.75
C ASN A 259 -14.18 2.45 12.30
N PHE A 260 -13.01 2.86 12.80
CA PHE A 260 -12.07 1.99 13.48
C PHE A 260 -12.73 1.28 14.68
N SER A 261 -13.33 2.04 15.58
CA SER A 261 -13.97 1.52 16.81
C SER A 261 -15.01 0.44 16.53
N LYS A 262 -15.81 0.64 15.48
CA LYS A 262 -16.91 -0.28 15.09
C LYS A 262 -16.46 -1.43 14.19
N SER A 263 -15.19 -1.43 13.77
CA SER A 263 -14.68 -2.34 12.73
C SER A 263 -14.62 -3.80 13.19
N SER A 264 -14.67 -4.71 12.22
CA SER A 264 -14.33 -6.12 12.45
C SER A 264 -12.86 -6.31 12.85
N VAL A 265 -11.97 -5.37 12.52
CA VAL A 265 -10.56 -5.38 12.94
C VAL A 265 -10.47 -5.31 14.47
N VAL A 266 -11.12 -4.32 15.10
CA VAL A 266 -11.14 -4.18 16.57
C VAL A 266 -11.76 -5.41 17.23
N LYS A 267 -12.88 -5.92 16.69
CA LYS A 267 -13.54 -7.12 17.21
C LYS A 267 -12.62 -8.34 17.20
N LEU A 268 -12.00 -8.63 16.06
CA LEU A 268 -11.14 -9.81 15.88
C LEU A 268 -9.82 -9.73 16.65
N ILE A 269 -9.29 -8.52 16.87
CA ILE A 269 -8.09 -8.33 17.72
C ILE A 269 -8.43 -8.60 19.18
N ASN A 270 -9.54 -8.03 19.67
CA ASN A 270 -9.95 -8.22 21.06
C ASN A 270 -10.41 -9.65 21.37
N ASP A 271 -11.04 -10.31 20.39
CA ASP A 271 -11.46 -11.69 20.48
C ASP A 271 -11.41 -12.35 19.09
N PRO A 272 -10.41 -13.21 18.82
CA PRO A 272 -10.27 -13.92 17.55
C PRO A 272 -11.46 -14.84 17.21
N LYS A 273 -12.33 -15.16 18.17
CA LYS A 273 -13.54 -15.99 17.96
C LYS A 273 -14.78 -15.16 17.65
N SER A 274 -14.68 -13.84 17.65
CA SER A 274 -15.81 -12.95 17.35
C SER A 274 -16.41 -13.23 15.98
N LYS A 275 -17.75 -13.33 15.94
CA LYS A 275 -18.48 -13.52 14.68
C LYS A 275 -18.42 -12.23 13.86
N THR A 276 -17.82 -12.32 12.67
CA THR A 276 -17.80 -11.24 11.67
C THR A 276 -18.08 -11.81 10.29
N SER A 277 -18.32 -10.95 9.30
CA SER A 277 -18.45 -11.36 7.90
C SER A 277 -17.12 -11.80 7.25
N TYR A 278 -16.02 -11.73 7.99
CA TYR A 278 -14.67 -12.02 7.53
C TYR A 278 -14.12 -13.27 8.22
N THR A 279 -13.37 -14.07 7.47
CA THR A 279 -12.79 -15.35 7.94
C THR A 279 -11.47 -15.16 8.68
N SER A 280 -10.86 -13.97 8.61
CA SER A 280 -9.58 -13.66 9.23
C SER A 280 -9.44 -12.17 9.55
N LEU A 281 -8.50 -11.83 10.44
CA LEU A 281 -8.13 -10.44 10.69
C LEU A 281 -7.59 -9.74 9.42
N ASP A 282 -6.79 -10.45 8.62
CA ASP A 282 -6.25 -9.96 7.35
C ASP A 282 -7.36 -9.55 6.37
N SER A 283 -8.36 -10.40 6.19
CA SER A 283 -9.48 -10.12 5.28
C SER A 283 -10.36 -8.97 5.80
N ALA A 284 -10.56 -8.88 7.12
CA ALA A 284 -11.22 -7.73 7.74
C ALA A 284 -10.42 -6.43 7.53
N TRP A 285 -9.09 -6.47 7.64
CA TRP A 285 -8.21 -5.32 7.42
C TRP A 285 -8.25 -4.85 5.96
N LYS A 286 -8.06 -5.77 5.01
CA LYS A 286 -8.01 -5.48 3.57
C LYS A 286 -9.37 -5.11 2.97
N SER A 287 -10.47 -5.31 3.70
CA SER A 287 -11.82 -4.90 3.28
C SER A 287 -12.01 -3.37 3.25
N TRP A 288 -11.19 -2.63 3.98
CA TRP A 288 -11.16 -1.16 3.99
C TRP A 288 -10.46 -0.60 2.75
N ASN A 289 -10.95 -0.98 1.57
CA ASN A 289 -10.35 -0.69 0.28
C ASN A 289 -11.23 0.16 -0.64
N LYS A 290 -12.33 0.72 -0.14
CA LYS A 290 -13.30 1.47 -0.94
C LYS A 290 -13.27 2.97 -0.62
N SER A 291 -13.36 3.79 -1.66
CA SER A 291 -13.65 5.22 -1.58
C SER A 291 -14.92 5.50 -2.39
N GLN A 292 -15.85 6.28 -1.84
CA GLN A 292 -17.15 6.57 -2.45
C GLN A 292 -17.87 5.30 -2.97
N GLY A 293 -17.79 4.21 -2.20
CA GLY A 293 -18.41 2.91 -2.53
C GLY A 293 -17.67 2.07 -3.59
N LYS A 294 -16.62 2.59 -4.23
CA LYS A 294 -15.84 1.90 -5.26
C LYS A 294 -14.48 1.45 -4.72
N VAL A 295 -14.03 0.27 -5.15
CA VAL A 295 -12.69 -0.25 -4.81
C VAL A 295 -11.61 0.70 -5.35
N SER A 296 -10.66 1.07 -4.48
CA SER A 296 -9.56 1.98 -4.78
C SER A 296 -8.23 1.24 -4.71
N PHE A 297 -7.44 1.31 -5.78
CA PHE A 297 -6.12 0.70 -5.83
C PHE A 297 -5.16 1.30 -4.80
N GLY A 298 -5.22 2.62 -4.57
CA GLY A 298 -4.42 3.29 -3.54
C GLY A 298 -4.76 2.77 -2.14
N LEU A 299 -6.03 2.49 -1.84
CA LEU A 299 -6.41 1.92 -0.55
C LEU A 299 -5.99 0.46 -0.42
N ILE A 300 -6.03 -0.34 -1.49
CA ILE A 300 -5.50 -1.73 -1.48
C ILE A 300 -4.01 -1.72 -1.09
N ASN A 301 -3.22 -0.86 -1.74
CA ASN A 301 -1.80 -0.72 -1.47
C ASN A 301 -1.54 -0.27 -0.02
N ARG A 302 -2.30 0.72 0.45
CA ARG A 302 -2.28 1.19 1.84
C ARG A 302 -2.56 0.07 2.84
N ARG A 303 -3.63 -0.70 2.63
CA ARG A 303 -3.99 -1.81 3.54
C ARG A 303 -2.92 -2.89 3.59
N ALA A 304 -2.25 -3.17 2.46
CA ALA A 304 -1.16 -4.14 2.40
C ALA A 304 0.07 -3.66 3.20
N SER A 305 0.45 -2.39 3.05
CA SER A 305 1.54 -1.78 3.83
C SER A 305 1.25 -1.83 5.33
N GLU A 306 0.07 -1.37 5.75
CA GLU A 306 -0.35 -1.42 7.15
C GLU A 306 -0.37 -2.84 7.72
N TRP A 307 -0.83 -3.82 6.93
CA TRP A 307 -0.83 -5.21 7.34
C TRP A 307 0.58 -5.77 7.53
N ASN A 308 1.55 -5.36 6.70
CA ASN A 308 2.95 -5.76 6.88
C ASN A 308 3.54 -5.19 8.17
N ILE A 309 3.18 -3.96 8.55
CA ILE A 309 3.57 -3.41 9.85
C ILE A 309 2.95 -4.25 10.97
N TYR A 310 1.65 -4.52 10.90
CA TYR A 310 0.93 -5.26 11.94
C TYR A 310 1.49 -6.68 12.12
N SER A 311 1.56 -7.45 11.02
CA SER A 311 1.89 -8.87 11.05
C SER A 311 3.39 -9.17 11.13
N GLN A 312 4.24 -8.29 10.59
CA GLN A 312 5.67 -8.54 10.42
C GLN A 312 6.58 -7.45 11.00
N GLY A 313 6.03 -6.29 11.38
CA GLY A 313 6.84 -5.15 11.84
C GLY A 313 7.64 -4.47 10.73
N ILE A 314 7.24 -4.64 9.46
CA ILE A 314 7.92 -4.05 8.31
C ILE A 314 7.28 -2.70 7.97
N TYR A 315 8.03 -1.61 8.17
CA TYR A 315 7.60 -0.24 7.88
C TYR A 315 8.03 0.17 6.48
N GLN A 316 7.14 0.00 5.51
CA GLN A 316 7.39 0.36 4.11
C GLN A 316 6.16 1.02 3.50
N GLY A 317 6.35 2.16 2.82
CA GLY A 317 5.31 2.85 2.06
C GLY A 317 4.88 2.09 0.80
N TRP A 318 3.89 2.62 0.09
CA TRP A 318 3.34 2.00 -1.13
C TRP A 318 3.24 2.97 -2.31
#